data_AF-A0A419J1S8-F1
#
_entry.id   AF-A0A419J1S8-F1
#
_cell.length_a   1.000
_cell.length_b   1.000
_cell.length_c   1.000
_cell.angle_alpha   90.00
_cell.angle_beta   90.00
_cell.angle_gamma   90.00
#
_symmetry.space_group_name_H-M   'P 1'
#
loop_
_entity.id
_entity.type
_entity.pdbx_description
1 polymer ?
#
loop_
_entity_poly.entity_id
_entity_poly.type
_entity_poly.pdbx_seq_one_letter_code
_entity_poly.pdbx_strand_id
1 'polypeptide(L)'
;MRIQIDPHTLERATERGASKHEIKDVLISGSDIPAKSGRRGKAKVYTYNQKRLGTFFEQKRIEVIYTIERDRIVTVTVYVFYGNWEATR
;
A
#
# COMPACT_ATOMS: atom_id res chain seq x y z
N MET A 1 13.95 13.08 -1.03
CA MET A 1 13.00 12.14 -1.67
C MET A 1 11.62 12.79 -1.86
N ARG A 2 11.18 12.98 -3.11
CA ARG A 2 9.80 13.44 -3.41
C ARG A 2 8.93 12.24 -3.80
N ILE A 3 7.72 12.14 -3.24
CA ILE A 3 6.76 11.09 -3.58
C ILE A 3 5.73 11.66 -4.55
N GLN A 4 5.68 11.09 -5.76
CA GLN A 4 4.70 11.40 -6.79
C GLN A 4 3.70 10.26 -6.87
N ILE A 5 2.46 10.55 -6.47
CA ILE A 5 1.33 9.62 -6.57
C ILE A 5 0.49 10.10 -7.75
N ASP A 6 0.38 9.27 -8.77
CA ASP A 6 -0.44 9.58 -9.93
C ASP A 6 -1.93 9.65 -9.53
N PRO A 7 -2.72 10.62 -10.03
CA PRO A 7 -4.15 10.72 -9.74
C PRO A 7 -4.90 9.43 -10.05
N HIS A 8 -4.56 8.75 -11.14
CA HIS A 8 -5.20 7.49 -11.53
C HIS A 8 -4.87 6.38 -10.53
N THR A 9 -3.62 6.28 -10.06
CA THR A 9 -3.24 5.34 -9.01
C THR A 9 -3.97 5.62 -7.71
N LEU A 10 -4.15 6.91 -7.35
CA LEU A 10 -4.83 7.31 -6.13
C LEU A 10 -6.33 6.97 -6.16
N GLU A 11 -7.00 7.19 -7.29
CA GLU A 11 -8.41 6.83 -7.47
C GLU A 11 -8.61 5.32 -7.26
N ARG A 12 -7.80 4.50 -7.95
CA ARG A 12 -7.83 3.04 -7.83
C ARG A 12 -7.50 2.54 -6.44
N ALA A 13 -6.57 3.20 -5.74
CA ALA A 13 -6.25 2.89 -4.36
C ALA A 13 -7.42 3.20 -3.42
N THR A 14 -8.10 4.33 -3.65
CA THR A 14 -9.26 4.76 -2.86
C THR A 14 -10.44 3.80 -3.02
N GLU A 15 -10.74 3.36 -4.25
CA GLU A 15 -11.74 2.32 -4.52
C GLU A 15 -11.43 1.01 -3.77
N ARG A 16 -10.14 0.69 -3.61
CA ARG A 16 -9.66 -0.49 -2.89
C ARG A 16 -9.60 -0.30 -1.37
N GLY A 17 -9.78 0.92 -0.87
CA GLY A 17 -9.78 1.29 0.55
C GLY A 17 -8.41 1.66 1.14
N ALA A 18 -7.52 2.20 0.30
CA ALA A 18 -6.29 2.86 0.72
C ALA A 18 -6.35 4.36 0.43
N SER A 19 -5.94 5.16 1.41
CA SER A 19 -5.86 6.62 1.31
C SER A 19 -4.47 7.07 0.85
N LYS A 20 -4.38 8.31 0.35
CA LYS A 20 -3.11 8.97 0.02
C LYS A 20 -2.14 8.98 1.21
N HIS A 21 -2.66 9.14 2.43
CA HIS A 21 -1.87 9.17 3.64
C HIS A 21 -1.23 7.80 3.91
N GLU A 22 -2.03 6.74 3.83
CA GLU A 22 -1.54 5.37 4.01
C GLU A 22 -0.51 4.98 2.95
N ILE A 23 -0.71 5.35 1.68
CA ILE A 23 0.28 5.10 0.62
C ILE A 23 1.63 5.74 0.98
N LYS A 24 1.62 7.00 1.44
CA LYS A 24 2.85 7.68 1.88
C LYS A 24 3.47 6.99 3.10
N ASP A 25 2.64 6.62 4.06
CA ASP A 25 3.08 5.96 5.28
C ASP A 25 3.71 4.58 4.99
N VAL A 26 3.15 3.79 4.07
CA VAL A 26 3.77 2.54 3.56
C VAL A 26 5.12 2.83 2.92
N LEU A 27 5.24 3.88 2.11
CA LEU A 27 6.50 4.21 1.42
C LEU A 27 7.60 4.66 2.40
N ILE A 28 7.23 5.27 3.52
CA ILE A 28 8.17 5.81 4.52
C ILE A 28 8.53 4.76 5.58
N SER A 29 7.54 4.05 6.11
CA SER A 29 7.68 3.18 7.30
C SER A 29 7.35 1.71 7.05
N GLY A 30 6.88 1.37 5.85
CA GLY A 30 6.56 0.00 5.47
C GLY A 30 7.82 -0.86 5.23
N SER A 31 7.63 -2.16 5.40
CA SER A 31 8.66 -3.18 5.15
C SER A 31 8.83 -3.39 3.66
N ASP A 32 10.07 -3.56 3.21
CA ASP A 32 10.34 -3.89 1.80
C ASP A 32 9.80 -5.28 1.47
N ILE A 33 9.15 -5.39 0.31
CA ILE A 33 8.63 -6.64 -0.23
C ILE A 33 9.25 -6.89 -1.62
N PRO A 34 9.44 -8.15 -2.00
CA PRO A 34 9.92 -8.48 -3.34
C PRO A 34 8.91 -7.99 -4.38
N ALA A 35 9.40 -7.25 -5.38
CA ALA A 35 8.62 -6.81 -6.53
C ALA A 35 9.28 -7.30 -7.82
N LYS A 36 8.46 -7.58 -8.84
CA LYS A 36 8.94 -8.11 -10.12
C LYS A 36 9.52 -6.99 -11.01
N SER A 37 10.38 -7.39 -11.96
CA SER A 37 10.84 -6.56 -13.08
C SER A 37 11.57 -5.27 -12.69
N GLY A 38 12.45 -5.34 -11.67
CA GLY A 38 13.28 -4.19 -11.25
C GLY A 38 12.50 -3.10 -10.48
N ARG A 39 11.24 -3.34 -10.15
CA ARG A 39 10.43 -2.46 -9.30
C ARG A 39 10.75 -2.68 -7.83
N ARG A 40 10.34 -1.74 -7.00
CA ARG A 40 10.39 -1.87 -5.54
C ARG A 40 8.97 -1.97 -5.00
N GLY A 41 8.82 -2.68 -3.89
CA GLY A 41 7.56 -2.78 -3.18
C GLY A 41 7.78 -2.51 -1.71
N LYS A 42 6.83 -1.83 -1.08
CA LYS A 42 6.72 -1.76 0.37
C LYS A 42 5.34 -2.18 0.81
N ALA A 43 5.24 -2.81 1.97
CA ALA A 43 3.98 -3.21 2.57
C ALA A 43 3.89 -2.77 4.03
N LYS A 44 2.68 -2.42 4.46
CA LYS A 44 2.38 -2.20 5.87
C LYS A 44 1.00 -2.76 6.20
N VAL A 45 0.90 -3.36 7.38
CA VAL A 45 -0.35 -3.86 7.94
C VAL A 45 -0.92 -2.78 8.86
N TYR A 46 -2.21 -2.54 8.73
CA TYR A 46 -2.98 -1.58 9.50
C TYR A 46 -4.11 -2.29 10.23
N THR A 47 -4.38 -1.87 11.44
CA THR A 47 -5.64 -2.19 12.12
C THR A 47 -6.77 -1.53 11.33
N TYR A 48 -7.78 -2.32 10.95
CA TYR A 48 -8.93 -1.87 10.17
C TYR A 48 -10.23 -1.93 10.98
N ASN A 49 -10.48 -3.05 11.69
CA ASN A 49 -11.63 -3.30 12.56
C ASN A 49 -12.98 -2.81 11.99
N GLN A 50 -13.20 -3.05 10.70
CA GLN A 50 -14.38 -2.56 9.97
C GLN A 50 -14.95 -3.62 9.04
N LYS A 51 -16.22 -3.45 8.65
CA LYS A 51 -16.87 -4.32 7.66
C LYS A 51 -16.59 -3.82 6.24
N ARG A 52 -16.30 -4.75 5.32
CA ARG A 52 -16.21 -4.49 3.89
C ARG A 52 -17.04 -5.54 3.15
N LEU A 53 -18.01 -5.09 2.35
CA LEU A 53 -18.95 -5.95 1.62
C LEU A 53 -19.67 -6.99 2.52
N GLY A 54 -20.00 -6.60 3.76
CA GLY A 54 -20.67 -7.46 4.74
C GLY A 54 -19.73 -8.30 5.63
N THR A 55 -18.46 -8.46 5.26
CA THR A 55 -17.47 -9.23 6.03
C THR A 55 -16.64 -8.32 6.94
N PHE A 56 -16.48 -8.69 8.21
CA PHE A 56 -15.62 -7.97 9.16
C PHE A 56 -14.15 -8.37 8.96
N PHE A 57 -13.26 -7.38 8.93
CA PHE A 57 -11.83 -7.59 8.87
C PHE A 57 -11.12 -6.81 9.98
N GLU A 58 -10.31 -7.52 10.76
CA GLU A 58 -9.52 -6.92 11.84
C GLU A 58 -8.39 -6.06 11.29
N GLN A 59 -7.75 -6.51 10.20
CA GLN A 59 -6.62 -5.85 9.61
C GLN A 59 -6.79 -5.66 8.10
N LYS A 60 -6.03 -4.71 7.58
CA LYS A 60 -5.79 -4.58 6.14
C LYS A 60 -4.30 -4.43 5.90
N ARG A 61 -3.82 -4.95 4.79
CA ARG A 61 -2.44 -4.78 4.32
C ARG A 61 -2.46 -3.96 3.05
N ILE A 62 -1.66 -2.91 3.03
CA ILE A 62 -1.47 -2.06 1.86
C ILE A 62 -0.09 -2.34 1.31
N GLU A 63 -0.03 -2.68 0.03
CA GLU A 63 1.21 -2.87 -0.71
C GLU A 63 1.32 -1.81 -1.79
N VAL A 64 2.44 -1.09 -1.80
CA VAL A 64 2.73 -0.05 -2.77
C VAL A 64 3.90 -0.49 -3.62
N ILE A 65 3.64 -0.69 -4.91
CA ILE A 65 4.66 -0.95 -5.92
C ILE A 65 5.06 0.37 -6.54
N TYR A 66 6.36 0.66 -6.56
CA TYR A 66 6.90 1.93 -7.02
C TYR A 66 8.23 1.76 -7.76
N THR A 67 8.60 2.80 -8.50
CA THR A 67 9.92 2.96 -9.11
C THR A 67 10.58 4.24 -8.58
N ILE A 68 11.90 4.33 -8.71
CA ILE A 68 12.67 5.53 -8.38
C ILE A 68 13.18 6.14 -9.69
N GLU A 69 12.69 7.32 -10.03
CA GLU A 69 13.09 8.09 -11.21
C GLU A 69 13.65 9.44 -10.79
N ARG A 70 14.91 9.74 -11.15
CA ARG A 70 15.55 11.04 -10.87
C ARG A 70 15.37 11.51 -9.41
N ASP A 71 15.61 10.61 -8.44
CA ASP A 71 15.41 10.83 -6.99
C ASP A 71 13.94 10.99 -6.52
N ARG A 72 12.98 10.59 -7.34
CA ARG A 72 11.55 10.64 -7.01
C ARG A 72 10.95 9.24 -6.97
N ILE A 73 10.15 8.98 -5.94
CA ILE A 73 9.32 7.78 -5.92
C ILE A 73 8.11 8.03 -6.82
N VAL A 74 7.92 7.18 -7.82
CA VAL A 74 6.72 7.17 -8.67
C VAL A 74 5.93 5.91 -8.36
N THR A 75 4.70 6.06 -7.86
CA THR A 75 3.83 4.91 -7.56
C THR A 75 3.32 4.31 -8.85
N VAL A 76 3.46 2.99 -9.00
CA VAL A 76 2.96 2.23 -10.15
C VAL A 76 1.56 1.69 -9.83
N THR A 77 1.46 0.89 -8.76
CA THR A 77 0.22 0.22 -8.36
C THR A 77 0.13 0.11 -6.85
N VAL A 78 -1.09 0.22 -6.32
CA VAL A 78 -1.41 -0.04 -4.92
C VAL A 78 -2.38 -1.23 -4.83
N TYR A 79 -2.02 -2.21 -4.02
CA TYR A 79 -2.87 -3.33 -3.65
C TYR A 79 -3.33 -3.18 -2.20
N VAL A 80 -4.59 -3.56 -1.95
CA VAL A 80 -5.18 -3.55 -0.61
C VAL A 80 -5.77 -4.92 -0.37
N PHE A 81 -5.26 -5.57 0.65
CA PHE A 81 -5.71 -6.87 1.10
C PHE A 81 -6.40 -6.71 2.46
N TYR A 82 -7.43 -7.50 2.69
CA TYR A 82 -8.17 -7.53 3.95
C TYR A 82 -8.08 -8.94 4.51
N GLY A 83 -7.75 -9.07 5.79
CA GLY A 83 -7.47 -10.36 6.39
C GLY A 83 -6.83 -10.21 7.76
N ASN A 84 -6.15 -11.27 8.19
CA ASN A 84 -5.34 -11.28 9.40
C ASN A 84 -3.91 -11.65 9.00
N TRP A 85 -2.98 -10.74 9.26
CA TRP A 85 -1.55 -10.99 9.22
C TRP A 85 -1.12 -11.17 10.67
N GLU A 86 -1.20 -12.42 11.14
CA GLU A 86 -0.59 -12.80 12.39
C GLU A 86 0.89 -12.44 12.29
N ALA A 87 1.35 -11.50 13.13
CA ALA A 87 2.77 -11.31 13.33
C ALA A 87 3.25 -12.61 13.97
N THR A 88 3.79 -13.53 13.17
CA THR A 88 4.42 -14.75 13.67
C THR A 88 5.46 -14.29 14.70
N ARG A 89 5.14 -14.51 15.97
CA ARG A 89 6.01 -14.21 17.11
C ARG A 89 7.15 -15.22 17.17
#